data_AF-A0A953KGZ2-F1
#
_entry.id   AF-A0A953KGZ2-F1
#
_cell.length_a   1.000
_cell.length_b   1.000
_cell.length_c   1.000
_cell.angle_alpha   90.00
_cell.angle_beta   90.00
_cell.angle_gamma   90.00
#
_symmetry.space_group_name_H-M   'P 1'
#
loop_
_entity.id
_entity.type
_entity.pdbx_description
1 polymer ?
#
loop_
_entity_poly.entity_id
_entity_poly.type
_entity_poly.pdbx_seq_one_letter_code
_entity_poly.pdbx_strand_id
1 'polypeptide(L)'
;MSYAKAVIGAGLMLLLPACTAKPVAPPREPIANTHTEQQLPYDLVIFEELNDGHKLYLDGELRGSAAIDPARTLLRLSLLNDGDELRHEVFPLTRIARESGIAPKPGEPYPFVISAETGGATNYQIELLWGEEAEAAMTELQGERSKTLELTDLEIRECPSDDDCDIPFLILGRLVNTGNDVVQSVELAVGFALSSAETAPVSEEKMQLDHLDIKPGQSKPLRLTLDRPMSAAQRKHFTPTVRVVSVS
;
A
#
# COMPACT_ATOMS: atom_id res chain seq x y z
N MET A 1 24.51 -64.93 -11.36
CA MET A 1 25.82 -64.79 -12.03
C MET A 1 25.60 -64.31 -13.45
N SER A 2 25.84 -63.02 -13.72
CA SER A 2 26.25 -62.54 -15.04
C SER A 2 26.78 -61.11 -14.90
N TYR A 3 27.85 -60.83 -15.62
CA TYR A 3 28.78 -59.72 -15.47
C TYR A 3 28.41 -58.50 -16.34
N ALA A 4 28.79 -57.32 -15.83
CA ALA A 4 29.44 -56.18 -16.50
C ALA A 4 28.76 -55.47 -17.69
N LYS A 5 28.73 -54.12 -17.65
CA LYS A 5 29.79 -53.28 -18.25
C LYS A 5 29.55 -51.78 -17.98
N ALA A 6 30.59 -51.12 -17.51
CA ALA A 6 30.73 -49.66 -17.51
C ALA A 6 31.18 -49.17 -18.89
N VAL A 7 30.67 -48.02 -19.31
CA VAL A 7 31.17 -47.26 -20.47
C VAL A 7 31.60 -45.88 -19.97
N ILE A 8 32.89 -45.61 -20.15
CA ILE A 8 33.55 -44.33 -19.89
C ILE A 8 33.42 -43.51 -21.18
N GLY A 9 32.69 -42.39 -21.11
CA GLY A 9 32.60 -41.41 -22.19
C GLY A 9 33.64 -40.32 -22.00
N ALA A 10 34.62 -40.27 -22.91
CA ALA A 10 35.61 -39.20 -23.00
C ALA A 10 34.94 -37.92 -23.53
N GLY A 11 34.89 -36.88 -22.69
CA GLY A 11 34.42 -35.54 -23.06
C GLY A 11 35.52 -34.74 -23.75
N LEU A 12 35.30 -34.47 -25.03
CA LEU A 12 36.11 -33.64 -25.93
C LEU A 12 36.23 -32.21 -25.38
N MET A 13 37.45 -31.78 -25.07
CA MET A 13 37.77 -30.43 -24.62
C MET A 13 37.91 -29.52 -25.85
N LEU A 14 36.89 -28.70 -26.14
CA LEU A 14 36.92 -27.69 -27.19
C LEU A 14 37.66 -26.44 -26.66
N LEU A 15 38.86 -26.20 -27.20
CA LEU A 15 39.59 -24.94 -27.03
C LEU A 15 38.92 -23.86 -27.89
N LEU A 16 38.30 -22.87 -27.24
CA LEU A 16 37.79 -21.68 -27.90
C LEU A 16 38.94 -20.70 -28.24
N PRO A 17 38.91 -20.03 -29.39
CA PRO A 17 39.91 -19.02 -29.76
C PRO A 17 39.79 -17.79 -28.87
N ALA A 18 40.94 -17.28 -28.42
CA ALA A 18 41.06 -16.05 -27.64
C ALA A 18 40.57 -14.85 -28.48
N CYS A 19 39.47 -14.23 -28.05
CA CYS A 19 39.06 -12.93 -28.54
C CYS A 19 40.06 -11.86 -28.07
N THR A 20 40.80 -11.29 -29.01
CA THR A 20 41.55 -10.04 -28.80
C THR A 20 40.56 -8.88 -28.72
N ALA A 21 40.12 -8.56 -27.50
CA ALA A 21 39.32 -7.37 -27.24
C ALA A 21 40.12 -6.12 -27.60
N LYS A 22 39.53 -5.28 -28.44
CA LYS A 22 40.03 -3.95 -28.80
C LYS A 22 40.11 -3.10 -27.51
N PRO A 23 41.22 -2.41 -27.22
CA PRO A 23 41.36 -1.63 -26.00
C PRO A 23 40.26 -0.57 -25.93
N VAL A 24 39.39 -0.70 -24.93
CA VAL A 24 38.38 0.28 -24.57
C VAL A 24 39.13 1.50 -24.02
N ALA A 25 38.85 2.69 -24.58
CA ALA A 25 39.42 3.94 -24.07
C ALA A 25 39.13 4.05 -22.56
N PRO A 26 40.09 4.53 -21.75
CA PRO A 26 39.86 4.69 -20.32
C PRO A 26 38.59 5.53 -20.10
N PRO A 27 37.76 5.18 -19.10
CA PRO A 27 36.57 5.96 -18.79
C PRO A 27 36.98 7.42 -18.62
N ARG A 28 36.28 8.31 -19.34
CA ARG A 28 36.42 9.77 -19.14
C ARG A 28 36.28 10.03 -17.65
N GLU A 29 37.20 10.84 -17.10
CA GLU A 29 37.15 11.25 -15.70
C GLU A 29 35.71 11.61 -15.32
N PRO A 30 35.19 11.11 -14.18
CA PRO A 30 33.85 11.47 -13.75
C PRO A 30 33.78 12.99 -13.69
N ILE A 31 32.87 13.55 -14.47
CA ILE A 31 32.53 14.97 -14.40
C ILE A 31 32.08 15.17 -12.95
N ALA A 32 32.94 15.81 -12.15
CA ALA A 32 32.62 16.22 -10.80
C ALA A 32 31.48 17.24 -10.92
N ASN A 33 30.25 16.76 -10.85
CA ASN A 33 29.11 17.59 -10.56
C ASN A 33 29.36 18.14 -9.17
N THR A 34 29.87 19.37 -9.09
CA THR A 34 29.81 20.20 -7.89
C THR A 34 28.36 20.55 -7.63
N HIS A 35 27.56 19.56 -7.21
CA HIS A 35 26.39 19.81 -6.42
C HIS A 35 26.91 20.39 -5.11
N THR A 36 26.70 21.69 -4.91
CA THR A 36 26.79 22.31 -3.61
C THR A 36 25.88 21.49 -2.69
N GLU A 37 26.45 20.65 -1.83
CA GLU A 37 25.72 19.87 -0.84
C GLU A 37 24.92 20.86 0.00
N GLN A 38 23.63 20.98 -0.34
CA GLN A 38 22.69 21.72 0.46
C GLN A 38 22.51 20.88 1.73
N GLN A 39 23.26 21.25 2.77
CA GLN A 39 23.29 20.53 4.03
C GLN A 39 21.84 20.32 4.49
N LEU A 40 21.44 19.05 4.58
CA LEU A 40 20.09 18.71 5.02
C LEU A 40 19.90 19.22 6.46
N PRO A 41 18.71 19.74 6.80
CA PRO A 41 18.47 20.31 8.13
C PRO A 41 18.52 19.26 9.25
N TYR A 42 18.41 17.97 8.89
CA TYR A 42 18.30 16.84 9.80
C TYR A 42 19.19 15.67 9.37
N ASP A 43 19.75 14.99 10.37
CA ASP A 43 20.47 13.72 10.25
C ASP A 43 19.65 12.62 10.92
N LEU A 44 19.58 11.46 10.27
CA LEU A 44 18.97 10.23 10.77
C LEU A 44 20.07 9.20 11.00
N VAL A 45 20.19 8.70 12.22
CA VAL A 45 21.22 7.73 12.61
C VAL A 45 20.55 6.50 13.19
N ILE A 46 20.85 5.32 12.64
CA ILE A 46 20.42 4.03 13.18
C ILE A 46 21.56 3.44 14.01
N PHE A 47 21.28 3.10 15.26
CA PHE A 47 22.23 2.51 16.19
C PHE A 47 22.15 1.00 16.22
N GLU A 48 20.93 0.48 16.31
CA GLU A 48 20.68 -0.95 16.42
C GLU A 48 19.58 -1.35 15.45
N GLU A 49 19.84 -2.48 14.77
CA GLU A 49 18.89 -3.17 13.93
C GLU A 49 18.75 -4.58 14.46
N LEU A 50 17.52 -4.96 14.82
CA LEU A 50 17.19 -6.32 15.22
C LEU A 50 16.07 -6.86 14.32
N ASN A 51 16.39 -7.88 13.54
CA ASN A 51 15.43 -8.60 12.70
C ASN A 51 15.32 -10.05 13.20
N ASP A 52 14.17 -10.42 13.75
CA ASP A 52 13.91 -11.78 14.26
C ASP A 52 13.30 -12.73 13.21
N GLY A 53 13.20 -12.27 11.95
CA GLY A 53 12.57 -12.97 10.84
C GLY A 53 11.07 -12.69 10.70
N HIS A 54 10.40 -12.26 11.77
CA HIS A 54 8.99 -11.87 11.77
C HIS A 54 8.82 -10.35 11.85
N LYS A 55 9.70 -9.69 12.61
CA LYS A 55 9.61 -8.28 12.93
C LYS A 55 10.99 -7.63 12.89
N LEU A 56 11.02 -6.43 12.31
CA LEU A 56 12.17 -5.54 12.28
C LEU A 56 12.01 -4.49 13.37
N TYR A 57 13.04 -4.31 14.19
CA TYR A 57 13.16 -3.27 15.19
C TYR A 57 14.35 -2.37 14.84
N LEU A 58 14.12 -1.07 14.85
CA LEU A 58 15.13 -0.06 14.61
C LEU A 58 15.19 0.88 15.82
N ASP A 59 16.35 0.96 16.45
CA ASP A 59 16.69 1.96 17.47
C ASP A 59 17.65 2.97 16.84
N GLY A 60 17.33 4.24 16.97
CA GLY A 60 18.10 5.31 16.36
C GLY A 60 17.79 6.66 16.97
N GLU A 61 18.30 7.70 16.33
CA GLU A 61 18.01 9.06 16.70
C GLU A 61 17.97 10.00 15.50
N LEU A 62 17.24 11.10 15.69
CA LEU A 62 17.20 12.23 14.79
C LEU A 62 17.99 13.37 15.39
N ARG A 63 18.81 14.03 14.58
CA ARG A 63 19.52 15.25 14.96
C ARG A 63 19.11 16.35 13.99
N GLY A 64 18.78 17.52 14.50
CA GLY A 64 18.45 18.67 13.67
C GLY A 64 19.30 19.87 14.02
N SER A 65 19.86 20.55 13.03
CA SER A 65 20.45 21.88 13.24
C SER A 65 19.36 22.93 13.48
N ALA A 66 18.13 22.67 13.01
CA ALA A 66 16.95 23.47 13.21
C ALA A 66 15.94 22.82 14.18
N ALA A 67 14.94 23.59 14.61
CA ALA A 67 13.82 23.06 15.38
C ALA A 67 13.00 22.08 14.51
N ILE A 68 12.86 20.85 14.98
CA ILE A 68 11.97 19.86 14.38
C ILE A 68 10.54 20.18 14.81
N ASP A 69 9.62 20.28 13.86
CA ASP A 69 8.19 20.31 14.14
C ASP A 69 7.63 18.87 14.10
N PRO A 70 7.33 18.25 15.25
CA PRO A 70 6.86 16.87 15.29
C PRO A 70 5.54 16.66 14.53
N ALA A 71 4.71 17.70 14.43
CA ALA A 71 3.41 17.63 13.77
C ALA A 71 3.54 17.58 12.24
N ARG A 72 4.70 17.96 11.70
CA ARG A 72 5.00 17.99 10.26
C ARG A 72 6.22 17.16 9.91
N THR A 73 6.55 16.17 10.74
CA THR A 73 7.71 15.32 10.54
C THR A 73 7.35 13.88 10.89
N LEU A 74 7.83 12.94 10.09
CA LEU A 74 7.58 11.51 10.29
C LEU A 74 8.72 10.67 9.72
N LEU A 75 8.84 9.44 10.23
CA LEU A 75 9.69 8.42 9.63
C LEU A 75 8.83 7.50 8.76
N ARG A 76 9.26 7.25 7.52
CA ARG A 76 8.69 6.22 6.64
C ARG A 76 9.67 5.04 6.59
N LEU A 77 9.17 3.85 6.87
CA LEU A 77 9.90 2.59 6.77
C LEU A 77 9.29 1.77 5.63
N SER A 78 9.96 1.75 4.49
CA SER A 78 9.60 0.91 3.35
C SER A 78 10.26 -0.47 3.50
N LEU A 79 9.46 -1.52 3.38
CA LEU A 79 9.91 -2.91 3.39
C LEU A 79 9.96 -3.41 1.95
N LEU A 80 11.09 -3.98 1.56
CA LEU A 80 11.42 -4.30 0.17
C LEU A 80 11.63 -5.81 0.00
N ASN A 81 11.31 -6.32 -1.18
CA ASN A 81 11.70 -7.66 -1.61
C ASN A 81 12.40 -7.60 -2.97
N ASP A 82 13.69 -7.95 -2.99
CA ASP A 82 14.53 -7.87 -4.19
C ASP A 82 14.59 -6.46 -4.81
N GLY A 83 14.41 -5.42 -3.98
CA GLY A 83 14.44 -4.01 -4.38
C GLY A 83 13.07 -3.39 -4.69
N ASP A 84 12.02 -4.19 -4.85
CA ASP A 84 10.65 -3.70 -5.02
C ASP A 84 9.98 -3.44 -3.68
N GLU A 85 9.28 -2.30 -3.55
CA GLU A 85 8.52 -1.99 -2.34
C GLU A 85 7.33 -2.95 -2.18
N LEU A 86 7.32 -3.72 -1.09
CA LEU A 86 6.20 -4.58 -0.71
C LEU A 86 5.12 -3.79 0.01
N ARG A 87 5.53 -2.96 0.97
CA ARG A 87 4.70 -2.08 1.77
C ARG A 87 5.58 -1.04 2.46
N HIS A 88 4.96 0.00 2.99
CA HIS A 88 5.62 0.92 3.90
C HIS A 88 4.78 1.14 5.16
N GLU A 89 5.45 1.49 6.25
CA GLU A 89 4.83 1.94 7.49
C GLU A 89 5.32 3.34 7.81
N VAL A 90 4.47 4.13 8.47
CA VAL A 90 4.78 5.50 8.82
C VAL A 90 4.63 5.72 10.32
N PHE A 91 5.62 6.40 10.88
CA PHE A 91 5.78 6.70 12.30
C PHE A 91 5.84 8.22 12.49
N PRO A 92 4.69 8.88 12.76
CA PRO A 92 4.67 10.31 13.04
C PRO A 92 5.52 10.66 14.26
N LEU A 93 6.31 11.73 14.18
CA LEU A 93 7.17 12.11 15.31
C LEU A 93 6.37 12.51 16.56
N THR A 94 5.15 13.04 16.39
CA THR A 94 4.22 13.27 17.52
C THR A 94 3.95 12.01 18.34
N ARG A 95 3.81 10.86 17.67
CA ARG A 95 3.61 9.56 18.34
C ARG A 95 4.87 9.15 19.08
N ILE A 96 6.02 9.21 18.40
CA ILE A 96 7.33 8.89 18.98
C ILE A 96 7.59 9.76 20.22
N ALA A 97 7.30 11.07 20.15
CA ALA A 97 7.54 12.03 21.24
C ALA A 97 6.71 11.70 22.48
N ARG A 98 5.47 11.30 22.25
CA ARG A 98 4.56 10.88 23.32
C ARG A 98 5.02 9.57 23.96
N GLU A 99 5.52 8.63 23.17
CA GLU A 99 5.99 7.32 23.65
C GLU A 99 7.32 7.42 24.38
N SER A 100 8.25 8.25 23.90
CA SER A 100 9.55 8.50 24.55
C SER A 100 9.46 9.46 25.75
N GLY A 101 8.42 10.31 25.79
CA GLY A 101 8.30 11.39 26.77
C GLY A 101 9.30 12.53 26.57
N ILE A 102 10.00 12.55 25.43
CA ILE A 102 11.01 13.55 25.08
C ILE A 102 10.43 14.44 23.98
N ALA A 103 10.52 15.75 24.16
CA ALA A 103 10.22 16.71 23.10
C ALA A 103 11.51 17.00 22.32
N PRO A 104 11.49 16.98 20.97
CA PRO A 104 12.68 17.29 20.19
C PRO A 104 13.11 18.74 20.40
N LYS A 105 14.42 18.95 20.57
CA LYS A 105 15.02 20.29 20.68
C LYS A 105 16.11 20.47 19.61
N PRO A 106 16.31 21.70 19.10
CA PRO A 106 17.38 21.98 18.13
C PRO A 106 18.75 21.57 18.68
N GLY A 107 19.54 20.87 17.87
CA GLY A 107 20.89 20.43 18.19
C GLY A 107 20.99 19.29 19.21
N GLU A 108 19.89 18.89 19.84
CA GLU A 108 19.87 17.75 20.75
C GLU A 108 19.49 16.47 19.99
N PRO A 109 20.12 15.33 20.29
CA PRO A 109 19.69 14.05 19.75
C PRO A 109 18.30 13.70 20.23
N TYR A 110 17.47 13.23 19.31
CA TYR A 110 16.09 12.86 19.56
C TYR A 110 15.90 11.36 19.28
N PRO A 111 15.96 10.52 20.33
CA PRO A 111 15.94 9.07 20.16
C PRO A 111 14.55 8.57 19.75
N PHE A 112 14.53 7.49 18.97
CA PHE A 112 13.33 6.78 18.59
C PHE A 112 13.57 5.28 18.56
N VAL A 113 12.49 4.53 18.82
CA VAL A 113 12.42 3.10 18.57
C VAL A 113 11.18 2.86 17.73
N ILE A 114 11.35 2.26 16.56
CA ILE A 114 10.25 1.88 15.67
C ILE A 114 10.34 0.40 15.34
N SER A 115 9.21 -0.19 14.97
CA SER A 115 9.16 -1.59 14.59
C SER A 115 8.08 -1.84 13.55
N ALA A 116 8.35 -2.75 12.62
CA ALA A 116 7.42 -3.18 11.58
C ALA A 116 7.47 -4.70 11.43
N GLU A 117 6.32 -5.33 11.15
CA GLU A 117 6.31 -6.74 10.75
C GLU A 117 7.07 -6.86 9.43
N THR A 118 7.87 -7.89 9.19
CA THR A 118 8.66 -8.02 7.95
C THR A 118 7.83 -8.57 6.79
N GLY A 119 6.92 -9.52 7.09
CA GLY A 119 6.05 -10.15 6.08
C GLY A 119 6.80 -10.79 4.90
N GLY A 120 8.03 -11.25 5.11
CA GLY A 120 8.88 -11.82 4.05
C GLY A 120 9.75 -10.81 3.31
N ALA A 121 9.78 -9.54 3.72
CA ALA A 121 10.73 -8.55 3.19
C ALA A 121 12.18 -8.99 3.42
N THR A 122 13.02 -8.80 2.40
CA THR A 122 14.46 -9.12 2.43
C THR A 122 15.31 -7.90 2.75
N ASN A 123 14.80 -6.70 2.45
CA ASN A 123 15.48 -5.43 2.63
C ASN A 123 14.51 -4.38 3.20
N TYR A 124 15.04 -3.25 3.66
CA TYR A 124 14.22 -2.09 4.04
C TYR A 124 14.91 -0.78 3.68
N GLN A 125 14.13 0.30 3.65
CA GLN A 125 14.59 1.66 3.49
C GLN A 125 13.88 2.52 4.55
N ILE A 126 14.63 3.35 5.25
CA ILE A 126 14.08 4.33 6.19
C ILE A 126 14.32 5.74 5.66
N GLU A 127 13.28 6.57 5.71
CA GLU A 127 13.29 7.96 5.26
C GLU A 127 12.71 8.85 6.34
N LEU A 128 13.31 10.04 6.49
CA LEU A 128 12.72 11.13 7.26
C LEU A 128 12.00 12.05 6.28
N LEU A 129 10.68 12.20 6.43
CA LEU A 129 9.89 13.17 5.68
C LEU A 129 9.55 14.36 6.58
N TRP A 130 9.57 15.57 6.03
CA TRP A 130 9.21 16.79 6.75
C TRP A 130 8.45 17.79 5.87
N GLY A 131 7.74 18.72 6.50
CA GLY A 131 7.00 19.77 5.81
C GLY A 131 5.87 19.20 4.93
N GLU A 132 5.81 19.61 3.68
CA GLU A 132 4.73 19.23 2.73
C GLU A 132 4.75 17.73 2.39
N GLU A 133 5.92 17.11 2.30
CA GLU A 133 6.05 15.67 2.01
C GLU A 133 5.50 14.81 3.15
N ALA A 134 5.77 15.22 4.40
CA ALA A 134 5.20 14.58 5.58
C ALA A 134 3.68 14.75 5.63
N GLU A 135 3.16 15.92 5.29
CA GLU A 135 1.71 16.18 5.24
C GLU A 135 1.00 15.33 4.18
N ALA A 136 1.60 15.19 3.00
CA ALA A 136 1.08 14.32 1.94
C ALA A 136 1.04 12.85 2.41
N ALA A 137 2.13 12.33 2.97
CA ALA A 137 2.19 10.96 3.48
C ALA A 137 1.23 10.73 4.66
N MET A 138 1.04 11.70 5.56
CA MET A 138 0.03 11.60 6.62
C MET A 138 -1.39 11.56 6.08
N THR A 139 -1.68 12.32 5.02
CA THR A 139 -2.99 12.32 4.37
C THR A 139 -3.26 10.97 3.69
N GLU A 140 -2.26 10.38 3.05
CA GLU A 140 -2.34 9.03 2.46
C GLU A 140 -2.66 7.98 3.52
N LEU A 141 -1.94 7.97 4.64
CA LEU A 141 -2.24 7.08 5.77
C LEU A 141 -3.63 7.29 6.35
N GLN A 142 -4.08 8.54 6.45
CA GLN A 142 -5.43 8.84 6.91
C GLN A 142 -6.45 8.33 5.90
N GLY A 143 -6.18 8.44 4.60
CA GLY A 143 -6.99 7.85 3.54
C GLY A 143 -7.03 6.32 3.60
N GLU A 144 -5.91 5.65 3.87
CA GLU A 144 -5.86 4.20 4.00
C GLU A 144 -6.51 3.70 5.30
N ARG A 145 -6.25 4.38 6.42
CA ARG A 145 -6.90 4.09 7.72
C ARG A 145 -8.37 4.51 7.75
N SER A 146 -8.81 5.35 6.81
CA SER A 146 -10.23 5.68 6.63
C SER A 146 -11.03 4.57 5.94
N LYS A 147 -10.39 3.48 5.49
CA LYS A 147 -11.10 2.23 5.16
C LYS A 147 -11.55 1.55 6.46
N THR A 148 -12.50 2.19 7.13
CA THR A 148 -13.20 1.65 8.30
C THR A 148 -14.26 0.62 7.89
N LEU A 149 -14.65 0.59 6.61
CA LEU A 149 -15.69 -0.29 6.12
C LEU A 149 -15.36 -0.85 4.73
N GLU A 150 -15.36 -2.17 4.62
CA GLU A 150 -15.14 -2.90 3.38
C GLU A 150 -16.44 -3.57 2.91
N LEU A 151 -16.58 -3.68 1.58
CA LEU A 151 -17.64 -4.46 0.93
C LEU A 151 -17.09 -5.82 0.54
N THR A 152 -17.62 -6.89 1.15
CA THR A 152 -17.22 -8.27 0.85
C THR A 152 -18.41 -9.11 0.37
N ASP A 153 -18.12 -10.28 -0.19
CA ASP A 153 -19.12 -11.28 -0.61
C ASP A 153 -20.19 -10.72 -1.58
N LEU A 154 -19.78 -9.85 -2.50
CA LEU A 154 -20.69 -9.21 -3.44
C LEU A 154 -21.25 -10.23 -4.44
N GLU A 155 -22.56 -10.36 -4.45
CA GLU A 155 -23.33 -11.16 -5.39
C GLU A 155 -24.37 -10.29 -6.08
N ILE A 156 -24.36 -10.27 -7.41
CA ILE A 156 -25.30 -9.51 -8.22
C ILE A 156 -26.26 -10.49 -8.88
N ARG A 157 -27.56 -10.34 -8.65
CA ARG A 157 -28.60 -11.15 -9.26
C ARG A 157 -29.50 -10.29 -10.12
N GLU A 158 -29.84 -10.79 -11.30
CA GLU A 158 -30.93 -10.26 -12.09
C GLU A 158 -32.25 -10.73 -11.48
N CYS A 159 -33.18 -9.81 -11.20
CA CYS A 159 -34.51 -10.20 -10.79
C CYS A 159 -35.25 -10.77 -12.01
N PRO A 160 -35.91 -11.93 -11.91
CA PRO A 160 -36.73 -12.43 -13.00
C PRO A 160 -37.87 -11.44 -13.26
N SER A 161 -37.90 -10.82 -14.44
CA SER A 161 -39.07 -10.07 -14.90
C SER A 161 -39.89 -10.95 -15.84
N ASP A 162 -41.17 -11.09 -15.56
CA ASP A 162 -42.13 -11.58 -16.55
C ASP A 162 -42.27 -10.50 -17.64
N ASP A 163 -41.90 -10.85 -18.88
CA ASP A 163 -42.10 -10.14 -20.14
C ASP A 163 -41.67 -8.64 -20.22
N ASP A 164 -40.56 -8.40 -20.94
CA ASP A 164 -40.16 -7.11 -21.55
C ASP A 164 -40.10 -5.85 -20.65
N CYS A 165 -40.05 -6.02 -19.33
CA CYS A 165 -39.91 -4.92 -18.39
C CYS A 165 -38.47 -4.69 -17.92
N ASP A 166 -38.23 -3.46 -17.49
CA ASP A 166 -37.03 -2.99 -16.82
C ASP A 166 -36.64 -3.95 -15.69
N ILE A 167 -35.51 -4.64 -15.83
CA ILE A 167 -35.06 -5.63 -14.84
C ILE A 167 -34.30 -4.91 -13.72
N PRO A 168 -34.81 -4.92 -12.47
CA PRO A 168 -34.04 -4.44 -11.36
C PRO A 168 -32.91 -5.41 -11.05
N PHE A 169 -31.75 -4.88 -10.64
CA PHE A 169 -30.64 -5.69 -10.15
C PHE A 169 -30.69 -5.76 -8.64
N LEU A 170 -30.53 -6.96 -8.10
CA LEU A 170 -30.38 -7.19 -6.67
C LEU A 170 -28.89 -7.36 -6.37
N ILE A 171 -28.32 -6.43 -5.60
CA ILE A 171 -26.95 -6.52 -5.09
C ILE A 171 -27.02 -7.00 -3.64
N LEU A 172 -26.38 -8.13 -3.37
CA LEU A 172 -26.20 -8.71 -2.06
C LEU A 172 -24.73 -8.61 -1.67
N GLY A 173 -24.44 -8.44 -0.38
CA GLY A 173 -23.07 -8.44 0.12
C GLY A 173 -23.01 -8.28 1.62
N ARG A 174 -21.84 -7.92 2.13
CA ARG A 174 -21.62 -7.59 3.54
C ARG A 174 -20.78 -6.32 3.66
N LEU A 175 -21.18 -5.47 4.60
CA LEU A 175 -20.36 -4.37 5.10
C LEU A 175 -19.56 -4.89 6.29
N VAL A 176 -18.24 -4.90 6.21
CA VAL A 176 -17.33 -5.40 7.25
C VAL A 176 -16.55 -4.21 7.82
N ASN A 177 -16.65 -3.97 9.13
CA ASN A 177 -15.85 -2.93 9.76
C ASN A 177 -14.45 -3.45 10.09
N THR A 178 -13.48 -3.06 9.28
CA THR A 178 -12.05 -3.39 9.44
C THR A 178 -11.29 -2.34 10.23
N GLY A 179 -11.94 -1.22 10.58
CA GLY A 179 -11.38 -0.15 11.39
C GLY A 179 -11.44 -0.41 12.90
N ASN A 180 -11.03 0.61 13.67
CA ASN A 180 -10.98 0.56 15.14
C ASN A 180 -12.14 1.29 15.83
N ASP A 181 -12.93 2.05 15.07
CA ASP A 181 -14.06 2.83 15.56
C ASP A 181 -15.39 2.21 15.12
N VAL A 182 -16.47 2.48 15.86
CA VAL A 182 -17.82 2.02 15.49
C VAL A 182 -18.33 2.83 14.30
N VAL A 183 -18.78 2.15 13.25
CA VAL A 183 -19.37 2.79 12.06
C VAL A 183 -20.86 3.01 12.29
N GLN A 184 -21.28 4.27 12.26
CA GLN A 184 -22.68 4.68 12.43
C GLN A 184 -23.37 4.94 11.10
N SER A 185 -22.65 5.39 10.08
CA SER A 185 -23.21 5.61 8.75
C SER A 185 -22.20 5.39 7.63
N VAL A 186 -22.71 5.16 6.42
CA VAL A 186 -21.89 5.00 5.21
C VAL A 186 -22.59 5.65 4.02
N GLU A 187 -21.84 6.37 3.21
CA GLU A 187 -22.26 6.78 1.87
C GLU A 187 -21.77 5.73 0.86
N LEU A 188 -22.70 5.08 0.17
CA LEU A 188 -22.41 4.16 -0.93
C LEU A 188 -22.62 4.86 -2.27
N ALA A 189 -21.76 4.61 -3.23
CA ALA A 189 -22.01 4.90 -4.63
C ALA A 189 -22.44 3.61 -5.33
N VAL A 190 -23.63 3.63 -5.92
CA VAL A 190 -24.21 2.49 -6.64
C VAL A 190 -24.46 2.91 -8.08
N GLY A 191 -24.07 2.11 -9.05
CA GLY A 191 -24.13 2.53 -10.44
C GLY A 191 -23.86 1.39 -11.40
N PHE A 192 -23.42 1.77 -12.60
CA PHE A 192 -23.07 0.83 -13.65
C PHE A 192 -21.75 1.22 -14.29
N ALA A 193 -20.83 0.24 -14.37
CA ALA A 193 -19.54 0.39 -15.02
C ALA A 193 -19.49 -0.40 -16.32
N LEU A 194 -18.65 0.02 -17.25
CA LEU A 194 -18.39 -0.73 -18.48
C LEU A 194 -17.67 -2.03 -18.14
N SER A 195 -18.18 -3.17 -18.61
CA SER A 195 -17.65 -4.49 -18.28
C SER A 195 -16.19 -4.74 -18.73
N SER A 196 -15.65 -3.87 -19.61
CA SER A 196 -14.32 -4.00 -20.21
C SER A 196 -13.30 -2.95 -19.75
N ALA A 197 -13.63 -2.09 -18.78
CA ALA A 197 -12.75 -1.00 -18.38
C ALA A 197 -12.66 -0.85 -16.85
N GLU A 198 -11.43 -0.71 -16.33
CA GLU A 198 -11.15 -0.26 -14.95
C GLU A 198 -11.44 1.25 -14.75
N THR A 199 -12.39 1.79 -15.50
CA THR A 199 -12.76 3.21 -15.44
C THR A 199 -13.89 3.44 -14.45
N ALA A 200 -13.93 4.65 -13.87
CA ALA A 200 -15.01 5.11 -13.01
C ALA A 200 -16.39 4.86 -13.66
N PRO A 201 -17.43 4.51 -12.88
CA PRO A 201 -18.73 4.17 -13.44
C PRO A 201 -19.33 5.31 -14.25
N VAL A 202 -20.03 4.98 -15.33
CA VAL A 202 -20.58 5.97 -16.27
C VAL A 202 -21.71 6.78 -15.62
N SER A 203 -22.37 6.19 -14.61
CA SER A 203 -23.34 6.88 -13.79
C SER A 203 -23.42 6.21 -12.41
N GLU A 204 -23.20 7.00 -11.37
CA GLU A 204 -23.35 6.60 -9.97
C GLU A 204 -24.46 7.42 -9.32
N GLU A 205 -25.23 6.77 -8.47
CA GLU A 205 -26.12 7.37 -7.49
C GLU A 205 -25.51 7.19 -6.10
N LYS A 206 -25.53 8.25 -5.30
CA LYS A 206 -25.07 8.20 -3.90
C LYS A 206 -26.23 7.87 -2.99
N MET A 207 -26.05 6.86 -2.17
CA MET A 207 -27.02 6.39 -1.19
C MET A 207 -26.40 6.45 0.21
N GLN A 208 -27.06 7.19 1.10
CA GLN A 208 -26.67 7.25 2.51
C GLN A 208 -27.38 6.13 3.28
N LEU A 209 -26.63 5.32 4.02
CA LEU A 209 -27.15 4.35 4.97
C LEU A 209 -26.75 4.77 6.38
N ASP A 210 -27.75 5.17 7.17
CA ASP A 210 -27.55 5.61 8.55
C ASP A 210 -27.90 4.51 9.57
N HIS A 211 -27.54 4.75 10.84
CA HIS A 211 -27.84 3.87 11.97
C HIS A 211 -27.29 2.43 11.81
N LEU A 212 -26.11 2.31 11.21
CA LEU A 212 -25.47 1.03 10.95
C LEU A 212 -24.89 0.37 12.21
N ASP A 213 -24.36 1.11 13.18
CA ASP A 213 -23.77 0.57 14.43
C ASP A 213 -22.96 -0.73 14.23
N ILE A 214 -21.98 -0.70 13.32
CA ILE A 214 -21.09 -1.85 13.03
C ILE A 214 -19.83 -1.64 13.84
N LYS A 215 -19.60 -2.48 14.86
CA LYS A 215 -18.40 -2.40 15.70
C LYS A 215 -17.16 -2.95 14.98
N PRO A 216 -15.94 -2.62 15.43
CA PRO A 216 -14.70 -3.21 14.92
C PRO A 216 -14.77 -4.74 14.83
N GLY A 217 -14.40 -5.30 13.68
CA GLY A 217 -14.43 -6.73 13.39
C GLY A 217 -15.83 -7.32 13.16
N GLN A 218 -16.91 -6.53 13.28
CA GLN A 218 -18.26 -6.98 12.98
C GLN A 218 -18.62 -6.73 11.51
N SER A 219 -19.69 -7.39 11.06
CA SER A 219 -20.23 -7.17 9.73
C SER A 219 -21.75 -7.20 9.71
N LYS A 220 -22.35 -6.45 8.78
CA LYS A 220 -23.79 -6.43 8.52
C LYS A 220 -24.08 -6.82 7.07
N PRO A 221 -25.15 -7.61 6.82
CA PRO A 221 -25.56 -7.92 5.47
C PRO A 221 -26.05 -6.65 4.76
N LEU A 222 -25.69 -6.54 3.49
CA LEU A 222 -26.14 -5.50 2.57
C LEU A 222 -27.08 -6.11 1.54
N ARG A 223 -28.21 -5.45 1.29
CA ARG A 223 -29.16 -5.78 0.23
C ARG A 223 -29.64 -4.50 -0.42
N LEU A 224 -29.24 -4.29 -1.67
CA LEU A 224 -29.62 -3.12 -2.47
C LEU A 224 -30.39 -3.58 -3.70
N THR A 225 -31.45 -2.84 -4.05
CA THR A 225 -32.17 -3.04 -5.31
C THR A 225 -31.92 -1.82 -6.17
N LEU A 226 -31.40 -2.04 -7.37
CA LEU A 226 -31.20 -1.02 -8.38
C LEU A 226 -32.41 -1.00 -9.30
N ASP A 227 -33.31 -0.04 -9.06
CA ASP A 227 -34.56 0.13 -9.83
C ASP A 227 -34.34 0.92 -11.13
N ARG A 228 -33.09 1.02 -11.60
CA ARG A 228 -32.79 1.76 -12.82
C ARG A 228 -33.03 0.88 -14.05
N PRO A 229 -33.88 1.34 -14.98
CA PRO A 229 -34.16 0.58 -16.20
C PRO A 229 -32.92 0.42 -17.07
N MET A 230 -32.66 -0.80 -17.52
CA MET A 230 -31.63 -1.11 -18.52
C MET A 230 -32.20 -2.00 -19.62
N SER A 231 -32.03 -1.55 -20.86
CA SER A 231 -32.36 -2.36 -22.03
C SER A 231 -31.46 -3.60 -22.11
N ALA A 232 -31.96 -4.67 -22.73
CA ALA A 232 -31.20 -5.90 -22.94
C ALA A 232 -29.85 -5.69 -23.67
N ALA A 233 -29.78 -4.67 -24.55
CA ALA A 233 -28.54 -4.30 -25.23
C ALA A 233 -27.51 -3.66 -24.28
N GLN A 234 -27.95 -2.77 -23.39
CA GLN A 234 -27.07 -2.11 -22.41
C GLN A 234 -26.48 -3.11 -21.41
N ARG A 235 -27.25 -4.11 -20.97
CA ARG A 235 -26.79 -5.15 -20.02
C ARG A 235 -25.59 -5.95 -20.51
N LYS A 236 -25.35 -6.04 -21.82
CA LYS A 236 -24.17 -6.73 -22.38
C LYS A 236 -22.87 -5.97 -22.18
N HIS A 237 -22.96 -4.67 -21.89
CA HIS A 237 -21.82 -3.76 -21.83
C HIS A 237 -21.63 -3.14 -20.45
N PHE A 238 -22.65 -3.20 -19.60
CA PHE A 238 -22.65 -2.58 -18.28
C PHE A 238 -22.89 -3.60 -17.18
N THR A 239 -22.05 -3.55 -16.15
CA THR A 239 -22.18 -4.36 -14.95
C THR A 239 -22.57 -3.44 -13.78
N PRO A 240 -23.55 -3.82 -12.93
CA PRO A 240 -23.84 -3.08 -11.72
C PRO A 240 -22.62 -3.02 -10.80
N THR A 241 -22.39 -1.88 -10.17
CA THR A 241 -21.28 -1.69 -9.23
C THR A 241 -21.75 -1.02 -7.96
N VAL A 242 -21.09 -1.35 -6.84
CA VAL A 242 -21.26 -0.69 -5.56
C VAL A 242 -19.89 -0.46 -4.93
N ARG A 243 -19.67 0.73 -4.36
CA ARG A 243 -18.45 1.04 -3.59
C ARG A 243 -18.76 1.94 -2.41
N VAL A 244 -17.91 1.87 -1.39
CA VAL A 244 -17.93 2.81 -0.26
C VAL A 244 -17.33 4.14 -0.72
N VAL A 245 -18.01 5.24 -0.43
CA VAL A 245 -17.54 6.61 -0.72
C VAL A 245 -16.99 7.27 0.54
N SER A 246 -17.73 7.19 1.65
CA SER A 246 -17.33 7.72 2.93
C SER A 246 -17.99 6.95 4.07
N VAL A 247 -17.41 7.02 5.26
CA VAL A 247 -17.86 6.32 6.47
C VAL A 247 -17.80 7.30 7.64
N SER A 248 -18.79 7.26 8.54
CA SER A 248 -18.84 8.04 9.77
C SER A 248 -19.32 7.23 10.98
#